data_AF-A0A7C2KME2-F1
#
_entry.id   AF-A0A7C2KME2-F1
#
_cell.length_a   1.000
_cell.length_b   1.000
_cell.length_c   1.000
_cell.angle_alpha   90.00
_cell.angle_beta   90.00
_cell.angle_gamma   90.00
#
_symmetry.space_group_name_H-M   'P 1'
#
loop_
_entity.id
_entity.type
_entity.pdbx_description
1 polymer ?
#
loop_
_entity_poly.entity_id
_entity_poly.type
_entity_poly.pdbx_seq_one_letter_code
_entity_poly.pdbx_strand_id
1 'polypeptide(L)'
;MMLTSDHHSCHELIDLLNDYLDGELSATECSELEEQLRRCPDCQQLLASLRQTISLLHHLEDEPLPLPPALEERLIVQMQQRLRAKINDRNAQ
;
A
#
# COMPACT_ATOMS: atom_id res chain seq x y z
N MET A 1 -7.35 -17.68 11.30
CA MET A 1 -6.25 -17.74 12.29
C MET A 1 -6.45 -16.55 13.21
N MET A 2 -6.69 -16.75 14.49
CA MET A 2 -7.09 -15.65 15.39
C MET A 2 -5.85 -14.88 15.84
N LEU A 3 -5.76 -13.61 15.45
CA LEU A 3 -4.80 -12.65 16.00
C LEU A 3 -5.30 -12.18 17.37
N THR A 4 -5.26 -13.06 18.37
CA THR A 4 -5.52 -12.66 19.76
C THR A 4 -4.25 -12.10 20.39
N SER A 5 -4.44 -10.96 21.04
CA SER A 5 -3.49 -10.14 21.78
C SER A 5 -2.44 -10.88 22.61
N ASP A 6 -1.32 -10.17 22.76
CA ASP A 6 -0.21 -10.37 23.69
C ASP A 6 0.95 -11.21 23.14
N HIS A 7 1.90 -10.50 22.51
CA HIS A 7 3.27 -10.95 22.25
C HIS A 7 3.51 -11.90 21.06
N HIS A 8 2.98 -11.57 19.87
CA HIS A 8 3.78 -11.89 18.68
C HIS A 8 4.98 -10.96 18.69
N SER A 9 6.19 -11.51 18.75
CA SER A 9 7.39 -10.70 18.57
C SER A 9 7.29 -10.00 17.21
N CYS A 10 7.77 -8.76 17.07
CA CYS A 10 7.69 -8.06 15.78
C CYS A 10 8.28 -8.87 14.61
N HIS A 11 9.14 -9.85 14.91
CA HIS A 11 9.67 -10.83 13.96
C HIS A 11 8.63 -11.80 13.41
N GLU A 12 7.66 -12.24 14.22
CA GLU A 12 6.58 -13.15 13.78
C GLU A 12 5.54 -12.43 12.92
N LEU A 13 5.58 -11.08 12.87
CA LEU A 13 4.75 -10.26 11.99
C LEU A 13 5.41 -9.98 10.63
N ILE A 14 6.67 -10.39 10.40
CA ILE A 14 7.39 -10.11 9.15
C ILE A 14 6.67 -10.72 7.95
N ASP A 15 6.26 -11.99 8.04
CA ASP A 15 5.58 -12.66 6.93
C ASP A 15 4.27 -11.94 6.58
N LEU A 16 3.48 -11.60 7.60
CA LEU A 16 2.23 -10.86 7.43
C LEU A 16 2.45 -9.44 6.86
N LEU A 17 3.57 -8.78 7.22
CA LEU A 17 3.94 -7.48 6.66
C LEU A 17 4.40 -7.59 5.19
N ASN A 18 5.06 -8.69 4.82
CA ASN A 18 5.41 -8.95 3.42
C ASN A 18 4.14 -9.19 2.60
N ASP A 19 3.25 -10.07 3.05
CA ASP A 19 1.96 -10.31 2.41
C ASP A 19 1.13 -9.01 2.28
N TYR A 20 1.20 -8.11 3.26
CA TYR A 20 0.57 -6.79 3.20
C TYR A 20 1.20 -5.87 2.16
N LEU A 21 2.53 -5.88 2.03
CA LEU A 21 3.26 -5.09 1.03
C LEU A 21 3.00 -5.58 -0.39
N ASP A 22 2.85 -6.90 -0.56
CA ASP A 22 2.54 -7.56 -1.82
C ASP A 22 1.04 -7.49 -2.17
N GLY A 23 0.18 -7.11 -1.21
CA GLY A 23 -1.26 -6.96 -1.39
C GLY A 23 -2.02 -8.29 -1.43
N GLU A 24 -1.46 -9.32 -0.82
CA GLU A 24 -2.00 -10.69 -0.80
C GLU A 24 -2.95 -10.95 0.38
N LEU A 25 -2.98 -10.06 1.37
CA LEU A 25 -3.87 -10.16 2.52
C LEU A 25 -5.35 -9.95 2.16
N SER A 26 -6.21 -10.70 2.84
CA SER A 26 -7.64 -10.44 2.81
C SER A 26 -7.98 -9.11 3.48
N ALA A 27 -9.15 -8.54 3.16
CA ALA A 27 -9.61 -7.29 3.76
C ALA A 27 -9.68 -7.34 5.30
N THR A 28 -10.01 -8.50 5.86
CA THR A 28 -10.03 -8.74 7.31
C THR A 28 -8.63 -8.72 7.90
N GLU A 29 -7.67 -9.39 7.27
CA GLU A 29 -6.27 -9.43 7.72
C GLU A 29 -5.61 -8.05 7.63
N CYS A 30 -5.88 -7.31 6.54
CA CYS A 30 -5.44 -5.91 6.42
C CYS A 30 -5.94 -5.06 7.58
N SER A 31 -7.23 -5.14 7.92
CA SER A 31 -7.80 -4.34 9.02
C SER A 31 -7.20 -4.70 10.38
N GLU A 32 -6.92 -5.99 10.63
CA GLU A 32 -6.33 -6.46 11.88
C GLU A 32 -4.86 -6.01 11.98
N LEU A 33 -4.09 -6.13 10.90
CA LEU A 33 -2.71 -5.66 10.83
C LEU A 33 -2.60 -4.14 11.00
N GLU A 34 -3.49 -3.37 10.36
CA GLU A 34 -3.53 -1.91 10.51
C GLU A 34 -3.81 -1.49 11.96
N GLU A 35 -4.63 -2.23 12.69
CA GLU A 35 -4.85 -1.99 14.11
C GLU A 35 -3.59 -2.29 14.94
N GLN A 36 -2.84 -3.34 14.63
CA GLN A 36 -1.55 -3.62 15.27
C GLN A 36 -0.53 -2.52 14.97
N LEU A 37 -0.43 -2.08 13.71
CA LEU A 37 0.44 -0.99 13.30
C LEU A 37 0.11 0.30 14.04
N ARG A 38 -1.16 0.61 14.31
CA ARG A 38 -1.55 1.78 15.12
C ARG A 38 -1.06 1.73 16.57
N ARG A 39 -0.88 0.53 17.14
CA ARG A 39 -0.60 0.33 18.57
C ARG A 39 0.87 -0.01 18.86
N CYS A 40 1.64 -0.42 17.86
CA CYS A 40 3.03 -0.87 18.02
C CYS A 40 4.02 -0.04 17.19
N PRO A 41 4.79 0.87 17.80
CA PRO A 41 5.82 1.66 17.12
C PRO A 41 6.91 0.82 16.46
N ASP A 42 7.29 -0.30 17.06
CA ASP A 42 8.33 -1.19 16.52
C ASP A 42 7.88 -1.84 15.20
N CYS A 43 6.60 -2.24 15.11
CA CYS A 43 6.02 -2.74 13.87
C CYS A 43 5.95 -1.67 12.78
N GLN A 44 5.67 -0.41 13.15
CA GLN A 44 5.73 0.71 12.19
C GLN A 44 7.15 0.92 11.66
N GLN A 45 8.16 0.84 12.54
CA GLN A 45 9.56 0.96 12.14
C GLN A 45 9.98 -0.18 11.22
N LEU A 46 9.58 -1.42 11.55
CA LEU A 46 9.84 -2.59 10.73
C LEU A 46 9.22 -2.47 9.33
N LEU A 47 7.95 -2.06 9.25
CA LEU A 47 7.28 -1.78 7.98
C LEU A 47 8.00 -0.70 7.16
N ALA A 48 8.47 0.37 7.82
CA ALA A 48 9.23 1.41 7.16
C ALA A 48 10.57 0.88 6.60
N SER A 49 11.28 0.04 7.36
CA SER A 49 12.51 -0.60 6.91
C SER A 49 12.27 -1.54 5.72
N LEU A 50 11.20 -2.34 5.73
CA LEU A 50 10.84 -3.21 4.60
C LEU A 50 10.54 -2.39 3.34
N ARG A 51 9.75 -1.31 3.45
CA ARG A 51 9.49 -0.38 2.35
C ARG A 51 10.77 0.25 1.79
N GLN A 52 11.71 0.59 2.67
CA GLN A 52 13.00 1.14 2.25
C GLN A 52 13.81 0.10 1.47
N THR A 53 13.85 -1.15 1.93
CA THR A 53 14.50 -2.25 1.20
C THR A 53 13.91 -2.43 -0.19
N ILE A 54 12.57 -2.49 -0.31
CA ILE A 54 11.88 -2.58 -1.61
C ILE A 54 12.25 -1.40 -2.51
N SER A 55 12.23 -0.19 -1.97
CA SER A 55 12.63 1.00 -2.72
C SER A 55 14.07 0.90 -3.23
N LEU A 56 15.02 0.50 -2.38
CA LEU A 56 16.43 0.35 -2.76
C LEU A 56 16.58 -0.70 -3.86
N LEU A 57 15.88 -1.83 -3.77
CA LEU A 57 15.90 -2.88 -4.79
C LEU A 57 15.34 -2.38 -6.13
N HIS A 58 14.23 -1.64 -6.14
CA HIS A 58 13.70 -1.03 -7.37
C HIS A 58 14.66 -0.02 -8.02
N HIS A 59 15.56 0.61 -7.25
CA HIS A 59 16.57 1.51 -7.81
C HIS A 59 17.80 0.77 -8.38
N LEU A 60 17.96 -0.52 -8.06
CA LEU A 60 19.00 -1.37 -8.65
C LEU A 60 18.56 -2.01 -9.96
N GLU A 61 17.25 -2.10 -10.21
CA GLU A 61 16.70 -2.54 -11.49
C GLU A 61 16.86 -1.42 -12.53
N ASP A 62 17.69 -1.68 -13.55
CA ASP A 62 17.97 -0.75 -14.65
C ASP A 62 16.69 -0.41 -15.45
N GLU A 63 16.67 0.85 -15.91
CA GLU A 63 15.72 1.52 -16.83
C GLU A 63 14.24 1.06 -16.74
N PRO A 64 13.34 1.86 -16.14
CA PRO A 64 11.93 1.53 -16.13
C PRO A 64 11.42 1.33 -17.56
N LEU A 65 10.58 0.29 -17.76
CA LEU A 65 9.98 0.03 -19.07
C LEU A 65 9.32 1.32 -19.59
N PRO A 66 9.61 1.72 -20.84
CA PRO A 66 9.04 2.94 -21.39
C PRO A 66 7.52 2.82 -21.40
N LEU A 67 6.86 3.78 -20.76
CA LEU A 67 5.40 3.87 -20.81
C LEU A 67 4.97 4.13 -22.26
N PRO A 68 3.94 3.44 -22.77
CA PRO A 68 3.39 3.77 -24.08
C PRO A 68 2.94 5.25 -24.09
N PRO A 69 3.34 6.08 -25.07
CA PRO A 69 3.05 7.52 -25.06
C PRO A 69 1.55 7.84 -24.92
N ALA A 70 0.70 7.03 -25.56
CA ALA A 70 -0.74 7.18 -25.49
C ALA A 70 -1.35 6.81 -24.12
N LEU A 71 -0.62 6.06 -23.27
CA LEU A 71 -1.11 5.66 -21.96
C LEU A 71 -1.18 6.86 -21.00
N GLU A 72 -0.17 7.72 -21.01
CA GLU A 72 -0.11 8.92 -20.18
C GLU A 72 -1.27 9.87 -20.51
N GLU A 73 -1.46 10.19 -21.80
CA GLU A 73 -2.56 11.04 -22.25
C GLU A 73 -3.93 10.48 -21.83
N ARG A 74 -4.14 9.17 -22.01
CA ARG A 74 -5.38 8.50 -21.63
C ARG A 74 -5.61 8.55 -20.12
N LEU A 75 -4.56 8.34 -19.31
CA LEU A 75 -4.62 8.44 -17.85
C LEU A 75 -5.02 9.84 -17.40
N ILE A 76 -4.38 10.87 -17.93
CA ILE A 76 -4.68 12.27 -17.60
C ILE A 76 -6.13 12.61 -17.93
N VAL A 77 -6.60 12.25 -19.13
CA VAL A 77 -7.99 12.49 -19.55
C VAL A 77 -8.98 11.78 -18.63
N GLN A 78 -8.75 10.50 -18.31
CA GLN A 78 -9.61 9.74 -17.41
C GLN A 78 -9.64 10.33 -15.99
N MET A 79 -8.48 10.73 -15.45
CA MET A 79 -8.41 11.38 -14.13
C MET A 79 -9.18 12.70 -14.12
N GLN A 80 -9.01 13.55 -15.13
CA GLN A 80 -9.73 14.82 -15.25
C GLN A 80 -11.25 14.62 -15.34
N GLN A 81 -11.70 13.63 -16.10
CA GLN A 81 -13.13 13.29 -16.20
C GLN A 81 -13.70 12.87 -14.84
N ARG A 82 -13.01 11.99 -14.10
CA ARG A 82 -13.42 11.57 -12.76
C ARG A 82 -13.46 12.72 -11.75
N LEU A 83 -12.47 13.62 -11.80
CA LEU A 83 -12.45 14.81 -10.94
C LEU A 83 -13.60 15.75 -11.25
N ARG A 84 -13.89 16.01 -12.53
CA ARG A 84 -15.02 16.84 -12.96
C ARG A 84 -16.37 16.25 -12.55
N ALA A 85 -16.55 14.94 -12.73
CA ALA A 85 -17.76 14.25 -12.29
C ALA A 85 -17.98 14.42 -10.78
N LYS A 86 -16.93 14.16 -9.97
CA LYS A 86 -16.98 14.37 -8.52
C LYS A 86 -17.31 15.82 -8.11
N ILE A 87 -16.81 16.82 -8.84
CA ILE A 87 -17.12 18.23 -8.58
C ILE A 87 -18.58 18.53 -8.93
N ASN A 88 -19.06 18.06 -10.07
CA ASN A 88 -20.45 18.27 -10.49
C ASN A 88 -21.45 17.60 -9.54
N ASP A 89 -21.17 16.37 -9.11
CA ASP A 89 -22.01 15.65 -8.14
C ASP A 89 -22.09 16.41 -6.81
N ARG A 90 -20.98 17.03 -6.38
CA ARG A 90 -20.90 17.81 -5.14
C ARG A 90 -21.57 19.19 -5.21
N ASN A 91 -21.71 19.76 -6.41
CA ASN A 91 -22.41 21.02 -6.66
C ASN A 91 -23.92 20.83 -6.90
N ALA A 92 -24.35 19.61 -7.23
CA ALA A 92 -25.75 19.24 -7.46
C ALA A 92 -26.49 18.84 -6.16
N GLN A 93 -25.76 18.75 -5.04
CA GLN A 93 -26.23 18.40 -3.70
C GLN A 93 -26.27 19.65 -2.81
#